data_AF-A0A817XT39-F1
#
_entry.id   AF-A0A817XT39-F1
#
_cell.length_a   1.000
_cell.length_b   1.000
_cell.length_c   1.000
_cell.angle_alpha   90.00
_cell.angle_beta   90.00
_cell.angle_gamma   90.00
#
_symmetry.space_group_name_H-M   'P 1'
#
loop_
_entity.id
_entity.type
_entity.pdbx_description
1 polymer ?
#
loop_
_entity_poly.entity_id
_entity_poly.type
_entity_poly.pdbx_seq_one_letter_code
_entity_poly.pdbx_strand_id
1 'polypeptide(L)'
;MTNIIEALEEFGICLESIWPYNITNINTRPSDEAYTTAKDHKITEAFQVKIDLYEMKSCLAQGFPFAFGLKLFASFDQATNIGVVPMPNAFDRSRQSHGNHALLAVGYSDRSQAFIVRNSWGEDWGDKGYCYIPYDYITNTEYCFDVWTVRKVAIDDFGQDHWDQDDSIDYQQNFNPDNDNDDGNNRTIEDLDNDDDGDDDNGKSYNVFVERDKSSKNFIHRGKKTI
;
A
#
# COMPACT_ATOMS: atom_id res chain seq x y z
N MET A 1 -9.94 5.68 16.72
CA MET A 1 -10.05 5.88 15.25
C MET A 1 -11.48 5.96 14.74
N THR A 2 -12.47 5.39 15.43
CA THR A 2 -13.88 5.33 15.00
C THR A 2 -14.44 6.66 14.48
N ASN A 3 -14.32 7.75 15.24
CA ASN A 3 -14.86 9.06 14.82
C ASN A 3 -14.25 9.59 13.51
N ILE A 4 -13.02 9.20 13.18
CA ILE A 4 -12.38 9.60 11.90
C ILE A 4 -13.03 8.84 10.75
N ILE A 5 -13.29 7.54 10.94
CA ILE A 5 -13.99 6.71 9.95
C ILE A 5 -15.41 7.24 9.73
N GLU A 6 -16.15 7.51 10.80
CA GLU A 6 -17.50 8.10 10.73
C GLU A 6 -17.49 9.45 10.01
N ALA A 7 -16.52 10.32 10.29
CA ALA A 7 -16.39 11.60 9.61
C ALA A 7 -16.08 11.44 8.11
N LEU A 8 -15.27 10.45 7.72
CA LEU A 8 -14.97 10.15 6.32
C LEU A 8 -16.18 9.55 5.58
N GLU A 9 -17.07 8.83 6.26
CA GLU A 9 -18.33 8.33 5.69
C GLU A 9 -19.36 9.47 5.55
N GLU A 10 -19.48 10.31 6.58
CA GLU A 10 -20.47 11.39 6.63
C GLU A 10 -20.10 12.58 5.75
N PHE A 11 -18.85 13.03 5.79
CA PHE A 11 -18.38 14.26 5.14
C PHE A 11 -17.42 13.99 3.99
N GLY A 12 -16.63 12.92 4.05
CA GLY A 12 -15.53 12.65 3.12
C GLY A 12 -14.30 13.50 3.42
N ILE A 13 -13.42 13.69 2.42
CA ILE A 13 -12.17 14.45 2.57
C ILE A 13 -11.87 15.30 1.34
N CYS A 14 -11.54 16.57 1.53
CA CYS A 14 -11.12 17.44 0.43
C CYS A 14 -9.64 17.23 0.07
N LEU A 15 -9.22 17.76 -1.07
CA LEU A 15 -7.80 17.82 -1.41
C LEU A 15 -7.05 18.74 -0.44
N GLU A 16 -5.81 18.37 -0.14
CA GLU A 16 -4.88 19.17 0.68
C GLU A 16 -4.67 20.59 0.13
N SER A 17 -4.76 20.77 -1.19
CA SER A 17 -4.65 22.10 -1.82
C SER A 17 -5.81 23.05 -1.48
N ILE A 18 -6.97 22.52 -1.08
CA ILE A 18 -8.17 23.30 -0.71
C ILE A 18 -8.12 23.66 0.78
N TRP A 19 -7.70 22.72 1.62
CA TRP A 19 -7.53 22.95 3.05
C TRP A 19 -6.17 22.40 3.54
N PRO A 20 -5.07 23.18 3.34
CA PRO A 20 -3.73 22.71 3.68
C PRO A 20 -3.54 22.51 5.17
N TYR A 21 -2.70 21.55 5.51
CA TYR A 21 -2.26 21.30 6.88
C TYR A 21 -1.60 22.55 7.43
N ASN A 22 -2.25 23.11 8.44
CA ASN A 22 -1.71 24.19 9.24
C ASN A 22 -2.09 23.93 10.69
N ILE A 23 -1.07 23.75 11.53
CA ILE A 23 -1.25 23.43 12.95
C ILE A 23 -2.08 24.48 13.70
N THR A 24 -2.11 25.74 13.25
CA THR A 24 -2.93 26.78 13.88
C THR A 24 -4.42 26.63 13.59
N ASN A 25 -4.77 25.88 12.55
CA ASN A 25 -6.14 25.78 12.03
C ASN A 25 -6.80 24.43 12.36
N ILE A 26 -6.15 23.55 13.11
CA ILE A 26 -6.65 22.18 13.39
C ILE A 26 -7.99 22.15 14.16
N ASN A 27 -8.31 23.22 14.88
CA ASN A 27 -9.58 23.39 15.60
C ASN A 27 -10.49 24.43 14.93
N THR A 28 -10.15 24.86 13.71
CA THR A 28 -10.93 25.81 12.92
C THR A 28 -11.79 25.03 11.93
N ARG A 29 -13.07 25.42 11.83
CA ARG A 29 -13.98 24.85 10.82
C ARG A 29 -13.40 25.10 9.42
N PRO A 30 -13.26 24.07 8.56
CA PRO A 30 -12.88 24.23 7.17
C PRO A 30 -13.86 25.12 6.38
N SER A 31 -13.42 25.61 5.22
CA SER A 31 -14.28 26.38 4.32
C SER A 31 -15.46 25.54 3.82
N ASP A 32 -16.55 26.20 3.39
CA ASP A 32 -17.70 25.49 2.79
C ASP A 32 -17.31 24.80 1.46
N GLU A 33 -16.31 25.32 0.76
CA GLU A 33 -15.71 24.68 -0.41
C GLU A 33 -15.05 23.34 -0.04
N ALA A 34 -14.32 23.27 1.07
CA ALA A 34 -13.73 22.02 1.56
C ALA A 34 -14.83 20.98 1.86
N TYR A 35 -15.91 21.35 2.54
CA TYR A 35 -17.04 20.43 2.78
C TYR A 35 -17.78 20.01 1.51
N THR A 36 -17.83 20.88 0.50
CA THR A 36 -18.50 20.56 -0.76
C THR A 36 -17.69 19.56 -1.56
N THR A 37 -16.39 19.81 -1.74
CA THR A 37 -15.46 18.95 -2.48
C THR A 37 -15.08 17.67 -1.74
N ALA A 38 -15.25 17.64 -0.42
CA ALA A 38 -15.03 16.44 0.37
C ALA A 38 -16.01 15.31 0.04
N LYS A 39 -17.23 15.64 -0.39
CA LYS A 39 -18.29 14.67 -0.68
C LYS A 39 -17.90 13.69 -1.79
N ASP A 40 -17.07 14.13 -2.73
CA ASP A 40 -16.57 13.33 -3.86
C ASP A 40 -15.56 12.26 -3.42
N HIS A 41 -15.07 12.32 -2.18
CA HIS A 41 -14.07 11.39 -1.63
C HIS A 41 -14.53 10.74 -0.31
N LYS A 42 -15.82 10.46 -0.20
CA LYS A 42 -16.36 9.70 0.93
C LYS A 42 -15.88 8.27 0.93
N ILE A 43 -15.66 7.70 2.11
CA ILE A 43 -15.49 6.25 2.21
C ILE A 43 -16.87 5.59 2.30
N THR A 44 -17.00 4.41 1.71
CA THR A 44 -18.28 3.65 1.69
C THR A 44 -18.17 2.31 2.41
N GLU A 45 -16.95 1.79 2.56
CA GLU A 45 -16.71 0.54 3.28
C GLU A 45 -15.43 0.66 4.11
N ALA A 46 -15.57 0.51 5.43
CA ALA A 46 -14.48 0.38 6.38
C ALA A 46 -14.80 -0.73 7.39
N PHE A 47 -13.75 -1.40 7.86
CA PHE A 47 -13.88 -2.54 8.75
C PHE A 47 -12.87 -2.46 9.89
N GLN A 48 -13.27 -2.92 11.06
CA GLN A 48 -12.30 -3.24 12.12
C GLN A 48 -11.55 -4.50 11.74
N VAL A 49 -10.22 -4.44 11.89
CA VAL A 49 -9.37 -5.62 11.75
C VAL A 49 -9.08 -6.15 13.15
N LYS A 50 -9.25 -7.45 13.36
CA LYS A 50 -8.93 -8.05 14.64
C LYS A 50 -7.42 -7.92 14.90
N ILE A 51 -7.03 -7.67 16.15
CA ILE A 51 -5.63 -7.76 16.60
C ILE A 51 -5.24 -9.22 16.65
N ASP A 52 -4.89 -9.74 15.48
CA ASP A 52 -4.50 -11.11 15.22
C ASP A 52 -3.54 -11.08 14.03
N LEU A 53 -2.40 -11.78 14.16
CA LEU A 53 -1.34 -11.73 13.16
C LEU A 53 -1.81 -12.18 11.79
N TYR A 54 -2.63 -13.24 11.73
CA TYR A 54 -3.11 -13.79 10.48
C TYR A 54 -4.11 -12.84 9.81
N GLU A 55 -5.06 -12.29 10.57
CA GLU A 55 -6.04 -11.32 10.05
C GLU A 55 -5.37 -10.05 9.53
N MET A 56 -4.40 -9.50 10.28
CA MET A 56 -3.65 -8.31 9.87
C MET A 56 -2.82 -8.55 8.62
N LYS A 57 -2.12 -9.69 8.52
CA LYS A 57 -1.37 -10.06 7.31
C LYS A 57 -2.30 -10.31 6.13
N SER A 58 -3.44 -10.96 6.36
CA SER A 58 -4.46 -11.19 5.32
C SER A 58 -5.03 -9.88 4.78
N CYS A 59 -5.32 -8.91 5.66
CA CYS A 59 -5.77 -7.57 5.28
C CYS A 59 -4.75 -6.90 4.33
N LEU A 60 -3.48 -6.91 4.71
CA LEU A 60 -2.40 -6.36 3.89
C LEU A 60 -2.23 -7.14 2.59
N ALA A 61 -2.27 -8.47 2.61
CA ALA A 61 -2.12 -9.30 1.41
C ALA A 61 -3.25 -9.08 0.39
N GLN A 62 -4.45 -8.69 0.86
CA GLN A 62 -5.58 -8.28 0.00
C GLN A 62 -5.41 -6.88 -0.60
N GLY A 63 -4.35 -6.15 -0.25
CA GLY A 63 -4.10 -4.80 -0.77
C GLY A 63 -4.67 -3.67 0.05
N PHE A 64 -5.06 -3.93 1.29
CA PHE A 64 -5.66 -2.92 2.16
C PHE A 64 -4.74 -2.60 3.34
N PRO A 65 -4.12 -1.40 3.34
CA PRO A 65 -3.47 -0.84 4.52
C PRO A 65 -4.46 -0.69 5.68
N PHE A 66 -3.97 -0.81 6.90
CA PHE A 66 -4.79 -0.56 8.09
C PHE A 66 -4.14 0.48 9.00
N ALA A 67 -4.96 1.40 9.51
CA ALA A 67 -4.59 2.33 10.56
C ALA A 67 -4.77 1.65 11.92
N PHE A 68 -3.90 1.96 12.87
CA PHE A 68 -3.96 1.40 14.22
C PHE A 68 -3.37 2.36 15.26
N GLY A 69 -3.82 2.19 16.50
CA GLY A 69 -3.30 2.88 17.66
C GLY A 69 -2.25 2.01 18.33
N LEU A 70 -1.15 2.62 18.75
CA LEU A 70 -0.06 1.95 19.43
C LEU A 70 0.40 2.78 20.63
N LYS A 71 0.51 2.12 21.78
CA LYS A 71 1.20 2.66 22.95
C LYS A 71 2.71 2.64 22.70
N LEU A 72 3.34 3.80 22.72
CA LEU A 72 4.78 3.97 22.51
C LEU A 72 5.54 3.97 23.84
N PHE A 73 6.71 3.35 23.84
CA PHE A 73 7.67 3.37 24.95
C PHE A 73 8.89 4.23 24.60
N ALA A 74 9.71 4.56 25.60
CA ALA A 74 10.90 5.38 25.40
C ALA A 74 11.90 4.73 24.42
N SER A 75 11.96 3.40 24.36
CA SER A 75 12.77 2.68 23.36
C SER A 75 12.36 2.95 21.91
N PHE A 76 11.14 3.42 21.64
CA PHE A 76 10.68 3.75 20.30
C PHE A 76 11.56 4.83 19.63
N ASP A 77 12.14 5.74 20.42
CA ASP A 77 13.03 6.79 19.90
C ASP A 77 14.35 6.24 19.30
N GLN A 78 14.67 4.96 19.53
CA GLN A 78 15.79 4.29 18.88
C GLN A 78 15.55 4.06 17.39
N ALA A 79 14.29 4.03 16.95
CA ALA A 79 13.94 3.85 15.54
C ALA A 79 14.24 5.09 14.68
N THR A 80 14.57 6.23 15.27
CA THR A 80 14.72 7.54 14.60
C THR A 80 15.68 7.57 13.41
N ASN A 81 16.65 6.65 13.31
CA ASN A 81 17.65 6.65 12.24
C ASN A 81 17.38 5.62 11.13
N ILE A 82 16.99 4.39 11.48
CA ILE A 82 16.86 3.28 10.51
C ILE A 82 15.47 2.65 10.51
N GLY A 83 14.53 3.21 11.26
CA GLY A 83 13.14 2.75 11.36
C GLY A 83 12.94 1.47 12.16
N VAL A 84 13.97 0.75 12.61
CA VAL A 84 13.80 -0.49 13.36
C VAL A 84 13.32 -0.21 14.78
N VAL A 85 12.11 -0.64 15.10
CA VAL A 85 11.51 -0.45 16.43
C VAL A 85 11.84 -1.65 17.33
N PRO A 86 12.46 -1.43 18.49
CA PRO A 86 12.70 -2.52 19.44
C PRO A 86 11.41 -2.95 20.14
N MET A 87 11.36 -4.22 20.57
CA MET A 87 10.32 -4.66 21.51
C MET A 87 10.48 -3.94 22.85
N PRO A 88 9.40 -3.40 23.44
CA PRO A 88 9.47 -2.86 24.78
C PRO A 88 9.74 -4.00 25.77
N ASN A 89 10.58 -3.72 26.77
CA ASN A 89 10.87 -4.67 27.85
C ASN A 89 10.14 -4.25 29.15
N ALA A 90 10.17 -5.11 30.16
CA ALA A 90 9.47 -4.87 31.43
C ALA A 90 9.92 -3.60 32.20
N PHE A 91 11.11 -3.09 31.92
CA PHE A 91 11.64 -1.85 32.53
C PHE A 91 11.47 -0.64 31.63
N ASP A 92 10.92 -0.81 30.43
CA ASP A 92 10.70 0.26 29.49
C ASP A 92 9.55 1.15 29.95
N ARG A 93 9.78 2.45 29.88
CA ARG A 93 8.82 3.44 30.37
C ARG A 93 7.97 3.92 29.21
N SER A 94 6.70 4.20 29.48
CA SER A 94 5.85 4.89 28.50
C SER A 94 6.54 6.15 27.99
N ARG A 95 6.46 6.38 26.68
CA ARG A 95 7.02 7.59 26.07
C ARG A 95 6.26 8.81 26.61
N GLN A 96 7.00 9.82 27.04
CA GLN A 96 6.42 10.98 27.73
C GLN A 96 5.60 11.87 26.78
N SER A 97 6.01 11.95 25.52
CA SER A 97 5.32 12.67 24.46
C SER A 97 4.80 11.66 23.44
N HIS A 98 3.59 11.85 22.92
CA HIS A 98 2.95 10.93 21.97
C HIS A 98 2.93 9.46 22.48
N GLY A 99 2.64 9.27 23.77
CA GLY A 99 2.66 7.94 24.40
C GLY A 99 1.61 6.98 23.84
N ASN A 100 0.56 7.50 23.21
CA ASN A 100 -0.37 6.78 22.35
C ASN A 100 -0.34 7.47 20.98
N HIS A 101 -0.12 6.70 19.91
CA HIS A 101 0.08 7.24 18.57
C HIS A 101 -0.69 6.44 17.52
N ALA A 102 -1.16 7.12 16.48
CA ALA A 102 -1.83 6.49 15.35
C ALA A 102 -0.85 6.35 14.18
N LEU A 103 -0.82 5.16 13.58
CA LEU A 103 0.13 4.74 12.55
C LEU A 103 -0.60 4.00 11.43
N LEU A 104 0.05 3.84 10.28
CA LEU A 104 -0.51 3.12 9.13
C LEU A 104 0.39 1.93 8.75
N ALA A 105 -0.11 0.72 8.90
CA ALA A 105 0.57 -0.47 8.40
C ALA A 105 0.32 -0.61 6.89
N VAL A 106 1.40 -0.76 6.12
CA VAL A 106 1.37 -0.78 4.65
C VAL A 106 1.98 -2.05 4.05
N GLY A 107 2.50 -2.94 4.90
CA GLY A 107 3.10 -4.20 4.48
C GLY A 107 3.66 -4.99 5.65
N TYR A 108 4.28 -6.12 5.36
CA TYR A 108 4.91 -6.98 6.36
C TYR A 108 6.09 -7.78 5.78
N SER A 109 6.98 -8.23 6.65
CA SER A 109 8.12 -9.09 6.31
C SER A 109 8.20 -10.27 7.27
N ASP A 110 7.90 -11.48 6.77
CA ASP A 110 8.07 -12.71 7.55
C ASP A 110 9.55 -13.01 7.86
N ARG A 111 10.48 -12.58 7.00
CA ARG A 111 11.92 -12.71 7.28
C ARG A 111 12.32 -11.90 8.50
N SER A 112 11.76 -10.71 8.65
CA SER A 112 12.09 -9.78 9.73
C SER A 112 11.13 -9.88 10.92
N GLN A 113 10.06 -10.68 10.80
CA GLN A 113 8.96 -10.78 11.77
C GLN A 113 8.40 -9.39 12.16
N ALA A 114 8.20 -8.52 11.16
CA ALA A 114 7.82 -7.13 11.38
C ALA A 114 6.78 -6.62 10.36
N PHE A 115 5.91 -5.72 10.82
CA PHE A 115 5.09 -4.88 9.95
C PHE A 115 5.90 -3.69 9.43
N ILE A 116 5.64 -3.30 8.19
CA ILE A 116 6.15 -2.08 7.57
C ILE A 116 5.10 -1.00 7.82
N VAL A 117 5.51 0.07 8.48
CA VAL A 117 4.60 1.08 9.02
C VAL A 117 5.03 2.46 8.54
N ARG A 118 4.09 3.22 7.99
CA ARG A 118 4.29 4.64 7.65
C ARG A 118 4.01 5.48 8.89
N ASN A 119 4.98 6.29 9.28
CA ASN A 119 4.83 7.27 10.36
C ASN A 119 4.51 8.66 9.76
N SER A 120 4.18 9.61 10.63
CA SER A 120 3.74 10.98 10.30
C SER A 120 4.65 12.06 10.89
N TRP A 121 5.93 11.75 11.11
CA TRP A 121 6.92 12.66 11.72
C TRP A 121 7.99 13.17 10.74
N GLY A 122 7.65 13.19 9.45
CA GLY A 122 8.53 13.66 8.38
C GLY A 122 9.47 12.58 7.84
N GLU A 123 10.05 12.85 6.68
CA GLU A 123 10.93 11.91 5.97
C GLU A 123 12.29 11.73 6.66
N ASP A 124 12.75 12.72 7.43
CA ASP A 124 14.01 12.64 8.18
C ASP A 124 13.92 11.70 9.40
N TRP A 125 12.72 11.23 9.74
CA TRP A 125 12.50 10.31 10.84
C TRP A 125 12.46 8.86 10.35
N GLY A 126 13.21 7.98 11.00
CA GLY A 126 13.22 6.55 10.69
C GLY A 126 13.84 6.27 9.33
N ASP A 127 13.32 5.28 8.62
CA ASP A 127 13.71 4.99 7.24
C ASP A 127 12.80 5.77 6.30
N LYS A 128 13.16 7.03 6.01
CA LYS A 128 12.40 7.92 5.11
C LYS A 128 10.93 8.10 5.53
N GLY A 129 10.67 8.24 6.83
CA GLY A 129 9.33 8.33 7.40
C GLY A 129 8.69 6.98 7.72
N TYR A 130 9.36 5.86 7.44
CA TYR A 130 8.87 4.52 7.75
C TYR A 130 9.56 3.93 8.99
N CYS A 131 8.87 2.98 9.62
CA CYS A 131 9.43 2.11 10.64
C CYS A 131 8.99 0.66 10.46
N TYR A 132 9.73 -0.22 11.12
CA TYR A 132 9.58 -1.67 11.10
C TYR A 132 9.28 -2.12 12.51
N ILE A 133 8.03 -2.50 12.76
CA ILE A 133 7.53 -2.81 14.11
C ILE A 133 7.36 -4.33 14.24
N PRO A 134 7.95 -4.97 15.27
CA PRO A 134 7.81 -6.41 15.48
C PRO A 134 6.35 -6.85 15.55
N TYR A 135 6.05 -8.04 15.02
CA TYR A 135 4.71 -8.62 15.06
C TYR A 135 4.16 -8.67 16.49
N ASP A 136 4.94 -9.20 17.43
CA ASP A 136 4.55 -9.32 18.83
C ASP A 136 4.18 -8.00 19.50
N TYR A 137 4.70 -6.86 19.00
CA TYR A 137 4.31 -5.55 19.53
C TYR A 137 2.90 -5.18 19.07
N ILE A 138 2.63 -5.25 17.76
CA ILE A 138 1.33 -4.85 17.18
C ILE A 138 0.24 -5.86 17.53
N THR A 139 0.56 -7.14 17.69
CA THR A 139 -0.43 -8.17 18.05
C THR A 139 -0.69 -8.27 19.55
N ASN A 140 -0.04 -7.45 20.38
CA ASN A 140 -0.31 -7.38 21.81
C ASN A 140 -1.45 -6.39 22.10
N THR A 141 -2.57 -6.90 22.59
CA THR A 141 -3.80 -6.12 22.89
C THR A 141 -3.65 -5.14 24.04
N GLU A 142 -2.60 -5.24 24.87
CA GLU A 142 -2.27 -4.23 25.89
C GLU A 142 -1.60 -2.99 25.29
N TYR A 143 -1.06 -3.10 24.07
CA TYR A 143 -0.29 -2.05 23.41
C TYR A 143 -0.97 -1.52 22.16
N CYS A 144 -1.61 -2.39 21.37
CA CYS A 144 -2.32 -2.03 20.16
C CYS A 144 -3.83 -1.94 20.39
N PHE A 145 -4.46 -0.97 19.75
CA PHE A 145 -5.90 -0.72 19.85
C PHE A 145 -6.44 -0.04 18.58
N ASP A 146 -7.76 -0.04 18.41
CA ASP A 146 -8.47 0.67 17.36
C ASP A 146 -7.98 0.40 15.92
N VAL A 147 -7.89 -0.86 15.51
CA VAL A 147 -7.39 -1.21 14.16
C VAL A 147 -8.49 -1.13 13.11
N TRP A 148 -8.28 -0.34 12.07
CA TRP A 148 -9.26 -0.08 11.01
C TRP A 148 -8.65 -0.13 9.61
N THR A 149 -9.38 -0.71 8.66
CA THR A 149 -9.06 -0.67 7.23
C THR A 149 -10.18 -0.01 6.46
N VAL A 150 -9.85 0.87 5.52
CA VAL A 150 -10.79 1.38 4.50
C VAL A 150 -10.66 0.49 3.26
N ARG A 151 -11.79 0.03 2.70
CA ARG A 151 -11.80 -0.86 1.54
C ARG A 151 -12.37 -0.22 0.29
N LYS A 152 -13.27 0.76 0.44
CA LYS A 152 -13.92 1.39 -0.71
C LYS A 152 -14.16 2.87 -0.47
N VAL A 153 -13.90 3.65 -1.51
CA VAL A 153 -14.25 5.07 -1.62
C VAL A 153 -15.47 5.16 -2.55
N ALA A 154 -16.37 6.10 -2.29
CA ALA A 154 -17.41 6.47 -3.24
C ALA A 154 -16.70 6.86 -4.54
N ILE A 155 -16.91 6.05 -5.57
CA ILE A 155 -16.59 6.45 -6.94
C ILE A 155 -17.89 7.07 -7.41
N ASP A 156 -17.94 8.40 -7.49
CA ASP A 156 -18.92 9.01 -8.37
C ASP A 156 -18.58 8.50 -9.76
N ASP A 157 -19.53 7.79 -10.35
CA ASP A 157 -19.46 7.17 -11.66
C ASP A 157 -18.80 8.18 -12.60
N PHE A 158 -17.51 7.97 -12.93
CA PHE A 158 -16.86 8.74 -13.97
C PHE A 158 -17.72 8.50 -15.19
N GLY A 159 -18.46 9.53 -15.61
CA GLY A 159 -19.58 9.42 -16.52
C GLY A 159 -19.38 8.30 -17.53
N GLN A 160 -20.35 7.39 -17.55
CA GLN A 160 -20.52 6.40 -18.59
C GLN A 160 -20.84 7.11 -19.93
N ASP A 161 -19.93 7.97 -20.39
CA ASP A 161 -20.01 8.76 -21.59
C ASP A 161 -18.58 8.83 -22.16
N HIS A 162 -18.37 8.19 -23.32
CA HIS A 162 -17.16 8.21 -24.17
C HIS A 162 -16.16 7.04 -24.11
N TRP A 163 -16.65 5.79 -24.20
CA TRP A 163 -15.89 4.74 -24.90
C TRP A 163 -16.55 4.22 -26.19
N ASP A 164 -17.64 4.84 -26.63
CA ASP A 164 -18.22 4.55 -27.95
C ASP A 164 -17.96 5.72 -28.91
N GLN A 165 -16.76 5.77 -29.47
CA GLN A 165 -16.53 6.34 -30.81
C GLN A 165 -15.18 5.86 -31.38
N ASP A 166 -15.30 4.79 -32.16
CA ASP A 166 -14.62 4.52 -33.43
C ASP A 166 -13.11 4.85 -33.54
N ASP A 167 -12.29 3.81 -33.41
CA ASP A 167 -11.19 3.56 -34.35
C ASP A 167 -11.16 2.06 -34.64
N SER A 168 -12.18 1.61 -35.38
CA SER A 168 -12.13 0.28 -36.01
C SER A 168 -11.10 0.31 -37.15
N ILE A 169 -9.83 0.08 -36.81
CA ILE A 169 -8.83 -0.28 -37.83
C ILE A 169 -9.16 -1.69 -38.32
N ASP A 170 -9.75 -1.72 -39.51
CA ASP A 170 -10.03 -2.92 -40.30
C ASP A 170 -8.74 -3.70 -40.60
N TYR A 171 -8.50 -4.79 -39.86
CA TYR A 171 -7.49 -5.79 -40.19
C TYR A 171 -8.09 -6.91 -41.05
N GLN A 172 -8.84 -6.59 -42.09
CA GLN A 172 -9.22 -7.57 -43.11
C GLN A 172 -9.19 -7.01 -44.53
N GLN A 173 -8.02 -6.65 -45.06
CA GLN A 173 -7.73 -6.87 -46.49
C GLN A 173 -6.22 -7.06 -46.72
N ASN A 174 -5.82 -8.33 -46.89
CA ASN A 174 -4.86 -8.83 -47.89
C ASN A 174 -4.26 -10.18 -47.44
N PHE A 175 -5.12 -11.19 -47.32
CA PHE A 175 -4.70 -12.56 -47.58
C PHE A 175 -5.41 -12.99 -48.86
N ASN A 176 -4.69 -13.00 -49.98
CA ASN A 176 -5.13 -13.61 -51.22
C ASN A 176 -4.41 -14.96 -51.35
N PRO A 177 -5.07 -16.10 -51.07
CA PRO A 177 -4.53 -17.41 -51.37
C PRO A 177 -4.86 -17.69 -52.83
N ASP A 178 -3.83 -17.69 -53.67
CA ASP A 178 -3.79 -18.19 -55.07
C ASP A 178 -3.13 -17.17 -55.99
N ASN A 179 -1.79 -17.17 -56.04
CA ASN A 179 -1.08 -17.28 -57.33
C ASN A 179 0.43 -17.50 -57.16
N ASP A 180 0.93 -18.41 -57.99
CA ASP A 180 2.30 -18.55 -58.49
C ASP A 180 3.34 -19.34 -57.67
N ASN A 181 3.44 -20.60 -58.09
CA ASN A 181 4.62 -21.46 -58.19
C ASN A 181 5.97 -20.72 -58.19
N ASP A 182 6.98 -21.21 -57.46
CA ASP A 182 8.08 -21.99 -58.04
C ASP A 182 9.23 -22.23 -57.03
N ASP A 183 9.73 -23.46 -57.06
CA ASP A 183 11.04 -23.97 -56.66
C ASP A 183 11.70 -23.68 -55.29
N GLY A 184 11.66 -24.72 -54.45
CA GLY A 184 12.87 -25.44 -54.03
C GLY A 184 13.72 -24.81 -52.90
N ASN A 185 13.69 -25.42 -51.71
CA ASN A 185 14.73 -26.36 -51.25
C ASN A 185 14.53 -26.73 -49.77
N ASN A 186 14.66 -28.02 -49.51
CA ASN A 186 14.61 -28.68 -48.21
C ASN A 186 15.62 -28.13 -47.18
N ARG A 187 15.19 -27.97 -45.92
CA ARG A 187 15.89 -28.61 -44.79
C ARG A 187 14.99 -28.78 -43.56
N THR A 188 15.15 -29.96 -42.98
CA THR A 188 14.34 -30.72 -42.01
C THR A 188 14.39 -30.20 -40.57
N ILE A 189 13.29 -30.44 -39.86
CA ILE A 189 13.21 -30.59 -38.39
C ILE A 189 13.95 -31.87 -38.01
N GLU A 190 14.88 -31.81 -37.04
CA GLU A 190 15.17 -32.89 -36.07
C GLU A 190 16.22 -32.38 -35.05
N ASP A 191 15.99 -32.74 -33.77
CA ASP A 191 16.92 -32.81 -32.63
C ASP A 191 17.28 -31.47 -31.94
N LEU A 192 16.98 -31.22 -30.66
CA LEU A 192 17.24 -32.05 -29.48
C LEU A 192 16.28 -31.73 -28.32
N ASP A 193 15.54 -32.76 -27.87
CA ASP A 193 15.09 -32.89 -26.49
C ASP A 193 16.20 -33.59 -25.69
N ASN A 194 16.58 -33.07 -24.51
CA ASN A 194 16.71 -33.79 -23.22
C ASN A 194 17.64 -33.09 -22.19
N ASP A 195 17.34 -33.43 -20.93
CA ASP A 195 18.06 -33.24 -19.65
C ASP A 195 17.72 -31.92 -18.92
N ASP A 196 16.77 -31.88 -17.98
CA ASP A 196 16.60 -32.56 -16.67
C ASP A 196 17.58 -32.13 -15.56
N ASP A 197 17.00 -32.00 -14.36
CA ASP A 197 17.55 -31.82 -13.01
C ASP A 197 17.85 -30.40 -12.46
N GLY A 198 16.90 -29.93 -11.63
CA GLY A 198 17.15 -29.63 -10.21
C GLY A 198 17.53 -28.19 -9.81
N ASP A 199 16.64 -27.47 -9.13
CA ASP A 199 16.80 -27.20 -7.69
C ASP A 199 15.64 -26.38 -7.09
N ASP A 200 15.30 -26.79 -5.88
CA ASP A 200 14.23 -26.40 -4.97
C ASP A 200 14.65 -25.17 -4.13
N ASP A 201 13.91 -24.05 -4.13
CA ASP A 201 13.90 -23.13 -2.97
C ASP A 201 12.65 -22.21 -2.93
N ASN A 202 11.71 -22.61 -2.07
CA ASN A 202 10.79 -21.79 -1.27
C ASN A 202 10.38 -20.41 -1.80
N GLY A 203 9.17 -20.34 -2.34
CA GLY A 203 8.42 -19.10 -2.53
C GLY A 203 8.23 -18.33 -1.22
N LYS A 204 9.12 -17.36 -0.96
CA LYS A 204 8.94 -16.34 0.07
C LYS A 204 8.29 -15.13 -0.57
N SER A 205 7.01 -14.92 -0.27
CA SER A 205 6.21 -13.80 -0.77
C SER A 205 6.61 -12.50 -0.10
N TYR A 206 6.96 -11.49 -0.90
CA TYR A 206 7.13 -10.11 -0.46
C TYR A 206 5.87 -9.34 -0.86
N ASN A 207 5.06 -8.90 0.11
CA ASN A 207 3.93 -8.02 -0.13
C ASN A 207 4.29 -6.63 0.38
N VAL A 208 4.90 -5.82 -0.50
CA VAL A 208 5.19 -4.41 -0.25
C VAL A 208 4.34 -3.58 -1.21
N PHE A 209 3.41 -2.79 -0.67
CA PHE A 209 2.69 -1.80 -1.47
C PHE A 209 3.59 -0.57 -1.62
N VAL A 210 4.22 -0.44 -2.79
CA VAL A 210 4.88 0.80 -3.19
C VAL A 210 3.82 1.69 -3.83
N GLU A 211 3.62 2.87 -3.26
CA GLU A 211 2.73 3.91 -3.77
C GLU A 211 3.10 4.22 -5.24
N ARG A 212 2.14 4.09 -6.16
CA ARG A 212 2.31 4.50 -7.55
C ARG A 212 2.27 6.03 -7.60
N ASP A 213 3.44 6.66 -7.68
CA ASP A 213 3.55 8.06 -8.06
C ASP A 213 3.04 8.25 -9.50
N LYS A 214 1.92 8.97 -9.65
CA LYS A 214 1.33 9.30 -10.96
C LYS A 214 2.11 10.41 -11.70
N SER A 215 3.27 10.87 -11.20
CA SER A 215 4.02 11.99 -11.79
C SER A 215 5.38 11.65 -12.41
N SER A 216 5.94 10.44 -12.23
CA SER A 216 7.28 10.12 -12.74
C SER A 216 7.29 9.19 -13.96
N LYS A 217 7.41 9.78 -15.17
CA LYS A 217 7.75 9.06 -16.42
C LYS A 217 9.23 8.65 -16.46
N ASN A 218 9.73 7.88 -15.48
CA ASN A 218 11.07 7.31 -15.55
C ASN A 218 11.10 5.87 -15.03
N PHE A 219 11.28 4.94 -15.95
CA PHE A 219 11.65 3.55 -15.65
C PHE A 219 13.06 3.52 -15.07
N ILE A 220 13.21 3.03 -13.84
CA ILE A 220 14.52 2.62 -13.30
C ILE A 220 14.44 1.14 -12.96
N HIS A 221 14.97 0.33 -13.88
CA HIS A 221 15.32 -1.06 -13.64
C HIS A 221 16.55 -1.06 -12.71
N ARG A 222 16.42 -1.56 -11.48
CA ARG A 222 17.58 -1.85 -10.63
C ARG A 222 17.52 -3.28 -10.11
N GLY A 223 18.45 -4.07 -10.63
CA GLY A 223 18.60 -5.49 -10.37
C GLY A 223 19.08 -5.82 -8.96
N LYS A 224 19.03 -7.13 -8.71
CA LYS A 224 19.44 -7.85 -7.50
C LYS A 224 20.72 -7.27 -6.88
N LYS A 225 20.67 -6.98 -5.58
CA LYS A 225 21.86 -7.00 -4.72
C LYS A 225 21.61 -7.95 -3.56
N THR A 226 22.42 -9.00 -3.55
CA THR A 226 22.58 -9.97 -2.47
C THR A 226 23.36 -9.33 -1.32
N ILE A 227 22.85 -9.46 -0.09
CA ILE A 227 23.63 -9.57 1.15
C ILE A 227 23.00 -10.67 1.97
#